data_AF-X0YN63-F1
#
_entry.id   AF-X0YN63-F1
#
_cell.length_a   1.000
_cell.length_b   1.000
_cell.length_c   1.000
_cell.angle_alpha   90.00
_cell.angle_beta   90.00
_cell.angle_gamma   90.00
#
_symmetry.space_group_name_H-M   'P 1'
#
loop_
_entity.id
_entity.type
_entity.pdbx_description
1 polymer ?
#
loop_
_entity_poly.entity_id
_entity_poly.type
_entity_poly.pdbx_seq_one_letter_code
_entity_poly.pdbx_strand_id
1 'polypeptide(L)'
;MLSEYIEKIEKWDRKTFLSLYKSDFSQRTKQFAKIFSFFGNLYFWGLVWISWFIYGYITKDYELLVLFTGAFDQSMIIHLIIRYGIVRRNRPFIKLKEEGVEQHDEFIRIPYLMSESEGKSFPSGHVTFFLLFGMVFAFYFTSWIIFVIVLGLGV
;
A
#
# COMPACT_ATOMS: atom_id res chain seq x y z
N MET A 1 9.39 26.14 12.56
CA MET A 1 8.36 25.36 13.28
C MET A 1 7.85 24.16 12.47
N LEU A 2 6.82 24.24 11.61
CA LEU A 2 6.31 23.02 10.94
C LEU A 2 7.37 22.33 10.06
N SER A 3 8.21 23.09 9.34
CA SER A 3 9.28 22.51 8.52
C SER A 3 10.35 21.78 9.33
N GLU A 4 10.75 22.30 10.49
CA GLU A 4 11.73 21.65 11.38
C GLU A 4 11.19 20.35 11.98
N TYR A 5 9.90 20.31 12.33
CA TYR A 5 9.24 19.08 12.79
C TYR A 5 9.17 18.03 11.67
N ILE A 6 8.79 18.44 10.45
CA ILE A 6 8.80 17.55 9.28
C ILE A 6 10.21 17.00 9.03
N GLU A 7 11.23 17.86 9.07
CA GLU A 7 12.62 17.45 8.84
C GLU A 7 13.12 16.48 9.92
N LYS A 8 12.73 16.69 11.18
CA LYS A 8 13.05 15.78 12.30
C LYS A 8 12.39 14.40 12.11
N ILE A 9 11.14 14.37 11.66
CA ILE A 9 10.42 13.13 11.34
C ILE A 9 11.09 12.43 10.16
N GLU A 10 11.46 13.16 9.10
CA GLU A 10 12.16 12.58 7.95
C GLU A 10 13.52 11.98 8.33
N LYS A 11 14.29 12.66 9.19
CA LYS A 11 15.58 12.13 9.70
C LYS A 11 15.38 10.86 10.53
N TRP A 12 14.35 10.84 11.38
CA TRP A 12 14.02 9.67 12.18
C TRP A 12 13.58 8.49 11.30
N ASP A 13 12.68 8.72 10.34
CA ASP A 13 12.22 7.71 9.37
C ASP A 13 13.38 7.13 8.57
N ARG A 14 14.30 7.98 8.08
CA ARG A 14 15.51 7.55 7.38
C ARG A 14 16.41 6.67 8.25
N LYS A 15 16.65 7.07 9.51
CA LYS A 15 17.47 6.30 10.45
C LYS A 15 16.85 4.93 10.73
N THR A 16 15.54 4.89 10.96
CA THR A 16 14.79 3.65 11.19
C THR A 16 14.85 2.74 9.96
N PHE A 17 14.61 3.28 8.76
CA PHE A 17 14.70 2.53 7.51
C PHE A 17 16.08 1.89 7.33
N LEU A 18 17.17 2.65 7.48
CA LEU A 18 18.53 2.14 7.31
C LEU A 18 18.89 1.07 8.34
N SER A 19 18.45 1.26 9.60
CA SER A 19 18.64 0.27 10.66
C SER A 19 17.95 -1.05 10.35
N LEU A 20 16.71 -1.01 9.86
CA LEU A 20 15.97 -2.20 9.46
C LEU A 20 16.57 -2.83 8.21
N TYR A 21 16.89 -2.05 7.19
CA TYR A 21 17.43 -2.52 5.92
C TYR A 21 18.75 -3.29 6.09
N LYS A 22 19.65 -2.78 6.96
CA LYS A 22 20.96 -3.39 7.25
C LYS A 22 20.89 -4.55 8.25
N SER A 23 19.74 -4.80 8.87
CA SER A 23 19.59 -5.88 9.85
C SER A 23 19.43 -7.25 9.18
N ASP A 24 19.81 -8.31 9.89
CA ASP A 24 19.59 -9.70 9.45
C ASP A 24 18.11 -10.02 9.25
N PHE A 25 17.22 -9.29 9.93
CA PHE A 25 15.78 -9.42 9.79
C PHE A 25 15.32 -9.10 8.36
N SER A 26 15.83 -8.03 7.76
CA SER A 26 15.53 -7.64 6.38
C SER A 26 15.90 -8.75 5.38
N GLN A 27 17.07 -9.37 5.56
CA GLN A 27 17.51 -10.46 4.69
C GLN A 27 16.61 -11.71 4.81
N ARG A 28 16.23 -12.08 6.04
CA ARG A 28 15.36 -13.25 6.31
C ARG A 28 13.93 -13.05 5.82
N THR A 29 13.42 -11.83 5.91
CA THR A 29 12.02 -11.51 5.57
C THR A 29 11.82 -11.10 4.11
N LYS A 30 12.90 -10.97 3.31
CA LYS A 30 12.84 -10.51 1.92
C LYS A 30 11.89 -11.34 1.04
N GLN A 31 11.89 -12.66 1.17
CA GLN A 31 10.97 -13.52 0.41
C GLN A 31 9.52 -13.34 0.86
N PHE A 32 9.29 -13.25 2.17
CA PHE A 32 7.96 -12.99 2.73
C PHE A 32 7.41 -11.64 2.27
N ALA A 33 8.22 -10.58 2.34
CA ALA A 33 7.86 -9.24 1.89
C ALA A 33 7.53 -9.20 0.39
N LYS A 34 8.21 -9.99 -0.45
CA LYS A 34 7.93 -10.08 -1.89
C LYS A 34 6.59 -10.78 -2.20
N ILE A 35 6.25 -11.82 -1.44
CA ILE A 35 4.94 -12.47 -1.56
C ILE A 35 3.86 -11.52 -1.03
N PHE A 36 4.13 -10.86 0.09
CA PHE A 36 3.16 -9.98 0.72
C PHE A 36 2.88 -8.70 -0.09
N SER A 37 3.89 -8.16 -0.77
CA SER A 37 3.72 -7.02 -1.67
C SER A 37 2.76 -7.33 -2.83
N PHE A 38 2.61 -8.60 -3.23
CA PHE A 38 1.59 -8.98 -4.20
C PHE A 38 0.17 -8.69 -3.69
N PHE A 39 -0.11 -9.01 -2.42
CA PHE A 39 -1.42 -8.76 -1.80
C PHE A 39 -1.70 -7.28 -1.55
N GLY A 40 -0.69 -6.42 -1.51
CA GLY A 40 -0.89 -4.96 -1.48
C GLY A 40 -1.08 -4.34 -2.88
N ASN A 41 -0.90 -5.11 -3.95
CA ASN A 41 -0.93 -4.56 -5.30
C ASN A 41 -2.36 -4.13 -5.68
N LEU A 42 -2.50 -2.91 -6.21
CA LEU A 42 -3.78 -2.39 -6.71
C LEU A 42 -4.38 -3.29 -7.80
N TYR A 43 -3.56 -3.86 -8.68
CA TYR A 43 -4.04 -4.77 -9.73
C TYR A 43 -4.65 -6.05 -9.15
N PHE A 44 -4.06 -6.57 -8.07
CA PHE A 44 -4.61 -7.74 -7.37
C PHE A 44 -5.99 -7.41 -6.80
N TRP A 45 -6.11 -6.30 -6.07
CA TRP A 45 -7.39 -5.87 -5.52
C TRP A 45 -8.42 -5.47 -6.58
N GLY A 46 -7.98 -4.93 -7.72
CA GLY A 46 -8.85 -4.67 -8.87
C GLY A 46 -9.44 -5.96 -9.44
N LEU A 47 -8.66 -7.04 -9.56
CA LEU A 47 -9.16 -8.35 -9.97
C LEU A 47 -10.13 -8.96 -8.96
N VAL A 48 -9.83 -8.82 -7.67
CA VAL A 48 -10.73 -9.25 -6.58
C VAL A 48 -12.04 -8.48 -6.67
N TRP A 49 -11.99 -7.16 -6.84
CA TRP A 49 -13.17 -6.31 -7.01
C TRP A 49 -14.00 -6.74 -8.23
N ILE A 50 -13.40 -6.94 -9.40
CA ILE A 50 -14.12 -7.41 -10.61
C ILE A 50 -14.79 -8.76 -10.35
N SER A 51 -14.09 -9.69 -9.69
CA SER A 51 -14.62 -11.02 -9.40
C SER A 51 -15.84 -10.95 -8.47
N TRP A 52 -15.75 -10.15 -7.41
CA TRP A 52 -16.87 -9.90 -6.50
C TRP A 52 -18.00 -9.10 -7.13
N PHE A 53 -17.69 -8.19 -8.04
CA PHE A 53 -18.67 -7.45 -8.82
C PHE A 53 -19.50 -8.38 -9.71
N ILE A 54 -18.84 -9.28 -10.45
CA ILE A 54 -19.54 -10.27 -11.28
C ILE A 54 -20.39 -11.20 -10.40
N TYR A 55 -19.81 -11.69 -9.29
CA TYR A 55 -20.52 -12.55 -8.35
C TYR A 55 -21.78 -11.88 -7.78
N GLY A 56 -21.65 -10.70 -7.17
CA GLY A 56 -22.78 -9.97 -6.59
C GLY A 56 -23.85 -9.61 -7.61
N TYR A 57 -23.45 -9.34 -8.87
CA TYR A 57 -24.40 -9.06 -9.94
C TYR A 57 -25.21 -10.30 -10.37
N ILE A 58 -24.58 -11.48 -10.35
CA ILE A 58 -25.25 -12.77 -10.66
C ILE A 58 -26.15 -13.18 -9.50
N THR A 59 -25.65 -13.14 -8.25
CA THR A 59 -26.39 -13.56 -7.05
C THR A 59 -27.42 -12.55 -6.59
N LYS A 60 -27.42 -11.34 -7.16
CA LYS A 60 -28.26 -10.20 -6.75
C LYS A 60 -27.96 -9.72 -5.33
N ASP A 61 -26.75 -9.98 -4.86
CA ASP A 61 -26.22 -9.43 -3.62
C ASP A 61 -25.74 -7.99 -3.85
N TYR A 62 -26.72 -7.08 -3.89
CA TYR A 62 -26.44 -5.66 -4.11
C TYR A 62 -25.72 -5.00 -2.93
N GLU A 63 -25.85 -5.54 -1.73
CA GLU A 63 -25.15 -5.04 -0.55
C GLU A 63 -23.65 -5.25 -0.70
N LEU A 64 -23.23 -6.46 -1.06
CA LEU A 64 -21.85 -6.78 -1.41
C LEU A 64 -21.33 -5.84 -2.52
N LEU A 65 -22.11 -5.62 -3.58
CA LEU A 65 -21.71 -4.76 -4.70
C LEU A 65 -21.46 -3.32 -4.27
N VAL A 66 -22.40 -2.73 -3.53
CA VAL A 66 -22.31 -1.35 -3.06
C VAL A 66 -21.13 -1.20 -2.11
N LEU A 67 -20.95 -2.16 -1.20
CA LEU A 67 -19.92 -2.09 -0.18
C LEU A 67 -18.51 -2.20 -0.78
N PHE A 68 -18.28 -3.17 -1.66
CA PHE A 68 -16.98 -3.34 -2.32
C PHE A 68 -16.65 -2.23 -3.31
N THR A 69 -17.63 -1.83 -4.12
CA THR A 69 -17.41 -0.78 -5.13
C THR A 69 -17.24 0.58 -4.48
N GLY A 70 -18.09 0.91 -3.50
CA GLY A 70 -17.97 2.15 -2.73
C GLY A 70 -16.63 2.24 -1.99
N ALA A 71 -16.19 1.17 -1.33
CA ALA A 71 -14.91 1.15 -0.65
C ALA A 71 -13.73 1.31 -1.63
N PHE A 72 -13.76 0.63 -2.79
CA PHE A 72 -12.72 0.76 -3.80
C PHE A 72 -12.63 2.18 -4.36
N ASP A 73 -13.76 2.76 -4.79
CA ASP A 73 -13.79 4.08 -5.40
C ASP A 73 -13.38 5.17 -4.39
N GLN A 74 -13.96 5.16 -3.19
CA GLN A 74 -13.64 6.14 -2.16
C GLN A 74 -12.17 6.07 -1.75
N SER A 75 -11.62 4.87 -1.61
CA SER A 75 -10.21 4.72 -1.23
C SER A 75 -9.24 5.13 -2.33
N MET A 76 -9.56 4.84 -3.59
CA MET A 76 -8.80 5.33 -4.72
C MET A 76 -8.80 6.87 -4.75
N ILE A 77 -9.97 7.50 -4.61
CA ILE A 77 -10.09 8.96 -4.58
C ILE A 77 -9.28 9.57 -3.43
N ILE A 78 -9.48 9.08 -2.21
CA ILE A 78 -8.77 9.58 -1.02
C ILE A 78 -7.27 9.37 -1.16
N HIS A 79 -6.83 8.19 -1.61
CA HIS A 79 -5.42 7.87 -1.82
C HIS A 79 -4.77 8.82 -2.82
N LEU A 80 -5.43 9.07 -3.96
CA LEU A 80 -4.93 9.99 -4.99
C LEU A 80 -4.87 11.43 -4.46
N ILE A 81 -5.88 11.90 -3.73
CA ILE A 81 -5.92 13.24 -3.12
C ILE A 81 -4.79 13.41 -2.11
N ILE A 82 -4.60 12.48 -1.19
CA ILE A 82 -3.54 12.60 -0.18
C ILE A 82 -2.17 12.52 -0.84
N ARG A 83 -1.98 11.56 -1.76
CA ARG A 83 -0.67 11.29 -2.38
C ARG A 83 -0.21 12.40 -3.31
N TYR A 84 -1.09 12.90 -4.16
CA TYR A 84 -0.77 13.86 -5.21
C TYR A 84 -1.30 15.26 -4.94
N GLY A 85 -2.35 15.41 -4.14
CA GLY A 85 -2.87 16.71 -3.76
C GLY A 85 -2.12 17.30 -2.57
N ILE A 86 -2.09 16.56 -1.45
CA ILE A 86 -1.72 17.12 -0.14
C ILE A 86 -0.24 16.89 0.19
N VAL A 87 0.19 15.64 0.28
CA VAL A 87 1.47 15.31 0.95
C VAL A 87 2.64 15.36 -0.02
N ARG A 88 2.48 14.84 -1.25
CA ARG A 88 3.50 14.89 -2.32
C ARG A 88 4.92 14.52 -1.86
N ARG A 89 5.06 13.63 -0.86
CA ARG A 89 6.35 13.21 -0.30
C ARG A 89 7.10 12.34 -1.29
N ASN A 90 8.37 12.64 -1.56
CA ASN A 90 9.17 11.84 -2.49
C ASN A 90 9.63 10.50 -1.88
N ARG A 91 9.89 9.48 -2.72
CA ARG A 91 10.34 8.16 -2.28
C ARG A 91 11.80 8.19 -1.79
N PRO A 92 12.13 7.44 -0.71
CA PRO A 92 13.46 7.46 -0.11
C PRO A 92 14.59 7.07 -1.06
N PHE A 93 14.34 6.16 -2.02
CA PHE A 93 15.38 5.65 -2.92
C PHE A 93 16.04 6.73 -3.79
N ILE A 94 15.34 7.84 -4.08
CA ILE A 94 15.89 8.96 -4.85
C ILE A 94 17.06 9.60 -4.08
N LYS A 95 17.04 9.57 -2.74
CA LYS A 95 18.10 10.10 -1.86
C LYS A 95 19.09 9.04 -1.35
N LEU A 96 18.78 7.74 -1.47
CA LEU A 96 19.55 6.65 -0.83
C LEU A 96 20.49 5.89 -1.79
N LYS A 97 20.49 6.24 -3.08
CA LYS A 97 21.45 5.70 -4.06
C LYS A 97 22.90 6.00 -3.66
N GLU A 98 23.14 7.14 -3.02
CA GLU A 98 24.45 7.55 -2.49
C GLU A 98 24.89 6.74 -1.26
N GLU A 99 23.96 6.04 -0.59
CA GLU A 99 24.23 5.23 0.61
C GLU A 99 24.31 3.72 0.32
N GLY A 100 24.43 3.33 -0.96
CA GLY A 100 24.61 1.95 -1.38
C GLY A 100 23.36 1.07 -1.24
N VAL A 101 22.17 1.67 -1.09
CA VAL A 101 20.90 0.92 -1.10
C VAL A 101 20.61 0.48 -2.53
N GLU A 102 20.71 -0.82 -2.78
CA GLU A 102 20.32 -1.41 -4.06
C GLU A 102 18.82 -1.24 -4.30
N GLN A 103 18.47 -0.82 -5.51
CA GLN A 103 17.09 -0.67 -5.92
C GLN A 103 16.47 -2.07 -6.11
N HIS A 104 15.73 -2.55 -5.12
CA HIS A 104 15.03 -3.86 -5.19
C HIS A 104 13.65 -3.79 -5.86
N ASP A 105 13.21 -2.59 -6.27
CA ASP A 105 11.98 -2.35 -7.03
C ASP A 105 12.18 -2.63 -8.54
N GLU A 106 12.59 -3.83 -8.93
CA GLU A 106 12.54 -4.24 -10.36
C GLU A 106 11.09 -4.49 -10.82
N PHE A 107 10.18 -4.81 -9.90
CA PHE A 107 8.75 -5.02 -10.21
C PHE A 107 7.94 -3.73 -10.42
N ILE A 108 8.57 -2.56 -10.28
CA ILE A 108 7.97 -1.24 -10.51
C ILE A 108 8.76 -0.50 -11.61
N ARG A 109 9.13 -1.23 -12.67
CA ARG A 109 9.66 -0.63 -13.90
C ARG A 109 8.82 -1.09 -15.06
N ILE A 110 7.81 -0.29 -15.41
CA ILE A 110 7.36 -0.20 -16.80
C ILE A 110 8.07 1.03 -17.38
N PRO A 111 9.13 0.85 -18.19
CA PRO A 111 10.02 1.93 -18.63
C PRO A 111 9.34 3.08 -19.38
N TYR A 112 8.16 2.83 -19.96
CA TYR A 112 7.39 3.80 -20.74
C TYR A 112 6.25 4.48 -19.94
N LEU A 113 6.10 4.15 -18.65
CA LEU A 113 5.03 4.62 -17.75
C LEU A 113 5.55 5.33 -16.50
N MET A 114 6.86 5.66 -16.46
CA MET A 114 7.43 6.55 -15.43
C MET A 114 6.92 7.98 -15.62
N SER A 115 5.65 8.22 -15.27
CA SER A 115 5.17 9.56 -14.97
C SER A 115 5.57 9.90 -13.53
N GLU A 116 5.68 11.19 -13.21
CA GLU A 116 6.01 11.75 -11.90
C GLU A 116 5.23 11.12 -10.71
N SER A 117 4.16 10.38 -10.98
CA SER A 117 3.33 9.62 -10.05
C SER A 117 4.09 8.61 -9.18
N GLU A 118 5.11 7.92 -9.70
CA GLU A 118 5.82 6.89 -8.92
C GLU A 118 6.84 7.46 -7.93
N GLY A 119 7.18 8.74 -8.06
CA GLY A 119 8.08 9.43 -7.15
C GLY A 119 7.49 9.63 -5.76
N LYS A 120 6.17 9.44 -5.55
CA LYS A 120 5.50 9.75 -4.27
C LYS A 120 5.39 8.54 -3.34
N SER A 121 5.84 8.67 -2.08
CA SER A 121 5.91 7.59 -1.08
C SER A 121 4.72 7.48 -0.15
N PHE A 122 3.99 8.56 0.09
CA PHE A 122 2.97 8.62 1.13
C PHE A 122 1.58 8.96 0.58
N PRO A 123 0.51 8.24 1.00
CA PRO A 123 0.54 7.03 1.81
C PRO A 123 0.97 5.80 0.97
N SER A 124 1.33 4.71 1.64
CA SER A 124 1.66 3.45 0.95
C SER A 124 0.38 2.82 0.41
N GLY A 125 0.23 2.80 -0.93
CA GLY A 125 -0.92 2.14 -1.54
C GLY A 125 -1.06 0.68 -1.11
N HIS A 126 0.06 -0.03 -0.96
CA HIS A 126 0.05 -1.44 -0.58
C HIS A 126 -0.60 -1.68 0.78
N VAL A 127 -0.21 -0.89 1.78
CA VAL A 127 -0.77 -1.00 3.13
C VAL A 127 -2.21 -0.49 3.15
N THR A 128 -2.47 0.65 2.52
CA THR A 128 -3.79 1.27 2.49
C THR A 128 -4.85 0.35 1.88
N PHE A 129 -4.59 -0.22 0.69
CA PHE A 129 -5.54 -1.11 0.04
C PHE A 129 -5.68 -2.43 0.80
N PHE A 130 -4.57 -3.02 1.26
CA PHE A 130 -4.63 -4.28 1.99
C PHE A 130 -5.45 -4.18 3.29
N LEU A 131 -5.23 -3.14 4.10
CA LEU A 131 -5.97 -2.92 5.34
C LEU A 131 -7.44 -2.60 5.10
N LEU A 132 -7.73 -1.73 4.13
CA LEU A 132 -9.10 -1.33 3.81
C LEU A 132 -9.93 -2.52 3.32
N PHE A 133 -9.41 -3.27 2.35
CA PHE A 133 -10.13 -4.41 1.84
C PHE A 133 -10.29 -5.47 2.92
N GLY A 134 -9.26 -5.73 3.74
CA GLY A 134 -9.42 -6.62 4.88
C GLY A 134 -10.51 -6.19 5.88
N MET A 135 -10.69 -4.89 6.11
CA MET A 135 -11.80 -4.36 6.91
C MET A 135 -13.15 -4.59 6.24
N VAL A 136 -13.26 -4.34 4.93
CA VAL A 136 -14.46 -4.59 4.12
C VAL A 136 -14.86 -6.07 4.17
N PHE A 137 -13.90 -6.98 4.00
CA PHE A 137 -14.11 -8.42 4.10
C PHE A 137 -14.55 -8.83 5.51
N ALA A 138 -13.88 -8.31 6.54
CA ALA A 138 -14.25 -8.61 7.92
C ALA A 138 -15.66 -8.14 8.26
N PHE A 139 -16.06 -6.97 7.76
CA PHE A 139 -17.41 -6.45 7.95
C PHE A 139 -18.45 -7.31 7.21
N TYR A 140 -18.25 -7.56 5.92
CA TYR A 140 -19.19 -8.34 5.10
C TYR A 140 -19.39 -9.76 5.63
N PHE A 141 -18.30 -10.46 6.00
CA PHE A 141 -18.39 -11.81 6.57
C PHE A 141 -18.71 -11.83 8.07
N THR A 142 -18.93 -10.66 8.70
CA THR A 142 -19.16 -10.51 10.14
C THR A 142 -18.09 -11.22 10.97
N SER A 143 -16.83 -11.20 10.51
CA SER A 143 -15.71 -11.93 11.09
C SER A 143 -14.51 -11.01 11.29
N TRP A 144 -14.44 -10.42 12.48
CA TRP A 144 -13.33 -9.54 12.87
C TRP A 144 -11.97 -10.25 12.95
N ILE A 145 -11.96 -11.59 13.03
CA ILE A 145 -10.73 -12.38 12.95
C ILE A 145 -10.02 -12.12 11.62
N ILE A 146 -10.75 -11.94 10.52
CA ILE A 146 -10.18 -11.58 9.21
C ILE A 146 -9.41 -10.26 9.32
N PHE A 147 -9.98 -9.26 9.99
CA PHE A 147 -9.33 -7.97 10.17
C PHE A 147 -8.09 -8.06 11.06
N VAL A 148 -8.11 -8.86 12.13
CA VAL A 148 -6.94 -9.06 13.00
C VAL A 148 -5.80 -9.74 12.23
N ILE A 149 -6.10 -10.72 11.39
CA ILE A 149 -5.11 -11.37 10.53
C ILE A 149 -4.51 -10.34 9.56
N VAL A 150 -5.36 -9.54 8.90
CA VAL A 150 -4.91 -8.50 7.98
C VAL A 150 -4.07 -7.43 8.69
N LEU A 151 -4.43 -7.01 9.90
CA LEU A 151 -3.62 -6.09 10.69
C LEU A 151 -2.25 -6.69 11.04
N GLY A 152 -2.22 -7.94 11.52
CA GLY A 152 -0.97 -8.61 11.87
C GLY A 152 -0.04 -8.84 10.68
N LEU A 153 -0.60 -8.95 9.47
CA LEU A 153 0.18 -9.07 8.23
C LEU A 153 0.56 -7.71 7.62
N GLY A 154 -0.23 -6.67 7.85
CA GLY A 154 -0.04 -5.33 7.30
C GLY A 154 0.89 -4.41 8.09
N VAL A 155 1.37 -4.86 9.26
CA VAL A 155 2.34 -4.18 10.15
C VAL A 155 3.72 -4.80 9.98
#